data_AF-A0AAD5F3D8-F1
#
_entry.id   AF-A0AAD5F3D8-F1
#
_cell.length_a   1.000
_cell.length_b   1.000
_cell.length_c   1.000
_cell.angle_alpha   90.00
_cell.angle_beta   90.00
_cell.angle_gamma   90.00
#
_symmetry.space_group_name_H-M   'P 1'
#
loop_
_entity.id
_entity.type
_entity.pdbx_description
1 polymer ?
#
loop_
_entity_poly.entity_id
_entity_poly.type
_entity_poly.pdbx_seq_one_letter_code
_entity_poly.pdbx_strand_id
1 'polypeptide(L)'
;MGLQYIKYWKKHAIEDCVVARRGEEMDKIEQEYLESCASHYYELTDHRSMMNFVKEFHSIILMRNFLKKLGLLDELLLLEEEFGNYIEAAEIAKMKGDILLEADFLGKAGKFREASSHILLYVFANSLWSYGGKGWPIQQFSQKEELLSKAKSIAKKETESFYELVCTEIDILLNEQSSLALIKNYMNVCRRHKRVELLSARKILDAHISSSADKYVWEKDLVDGNLIMCSEGRISENQVSIDSLIYFWIFWKDKIAFIIKYLGCLENRDVNDYKRYEELCVDYLGVWRLYHNLTPVYVLLVSDADWVRGLDDGHFRNHGKLVSINVHQLVSAACSYWSSEMLSVGMEVLEKLENLYQFPIKNADDAVFCQSRCLAHICGISEYLLQSKCLKLRNQDAERLQRCVKFSTDTVVANIFPLDWRNSLSENMIALRRTDALKNALKQVIVEYTSSKKVLSFGQIGRLAMVILGSGKLNNSELYEKLVIKLDFHQPWKAFIENLCGNIGPGNTSEEPREVSIMLKLYGALVDTYNANWRAVRDYISPGCFLYLVERLLIWATCFQGYAITTSSCFVEWLIYQEEDTNLSSMVGVGDALPS
;
A
#
# COMPACT_ATOMS: atom_id res chain seq x y z
N MET A 1 -19.79 -63.08 -21.88
CA MET A 1 -20.72 -64.21 -21.70
C MET A 1 -21.86 -63.88 -20.71
N GLY A 2 -21.58 -63.53 -19.44
CA GLY A 2 -22.64 -63.22 -18.45
C GLY A 2 -23.58 -62.08 -18.84
N LEU A 3 -23.06 -60.91 -19.23
CA LEU A 3 -23.88 -59.77 -19.67
C LEU A 3 -24.76 -60.09 -20.90
N GLN A 4 -24.26 -60.90 -21.84
CA GLN A 4 -25.02 -61.33 -23.01
C GLN A 4 -26.17 -62.26 -22.63
N TYR A 5 -25.98 -63.10 -21.61
CA TYR A 5 -27.03 -63.98 -21.10
C TYR A 5 -28.14 -63.16 -20.39
N ILE A 6 -27.76 -62.15 -19.61
CA ILE A 6 -28.70 -61.22 -18.96
C ILE A 6 -29.50 -60.42 -20.01
N LYS A 7 -28.83 -59.84 -21.01
CA LYS A 7 -29.48 -59.12 -22.12
C LYS A 7 -30.40 -60.05 -22.94
N TYR A 8 -30.01 -61.31 -23.15
CA TYR A 8 -30.84 -62.32 -23.80
C TYR A 8 -32.09 -62.65 -22.97
N TRP A 9 -31.94 -62.87 -21.66
CA TRP A 9 -33.05 -63.12 -20.74
C TRP A 9 -34.04 -61.95 -20.70
N LYS A 10 -33.54 -60.72 -20.62
CA LYS A 10 -34.36 -59.49 -20.62
C LYS A 10 -35.22 -59.37 -21.88
N LYS A 11 -34.68 -59.77 -23.04
CA LYS A 11 -35.38 -59.74 -24.34
C LYS A 11 -36.48 -60.80 -24.46
N HIS A 12 -36.35 -61.94 -23.78
CA HIS A 12 -37.31 -63.07 -23.85
C HIS A 12 -38.27 -63.13 -22.66
N ALA A 13 -38.06 -62.33 -21.60
CA ALA A 13 -38.96 -62.21 -20.45
C ALA A 13 -40.21 -61.33 -20.69
N ILE A 14 -40.26 -60.60 -21.82
CA ILE A 14 -41.33 -59.65 -22.16
C ILE A 14 -42.64 -60.35 -22.61
N GLU A 15 -42.61 -61.67 -22.84
CA GLU A 15 -43.78 -62.43 -23.34
C GLU A 15 -44.82 -62.81 -22.27
N ASP A 16 -44.57 -62.58 -20.97
CA ASP A 16 -45.49 -62.96 -19.87
C ASP A 16 -46.06 -61.76 -19.09
N CYS A 17 -47.38 -61.72 -18.91
CA CYS A 17 -48.21 -60.60 -18.42
C CYS A 17 -47.95 -60.07 -16.98
N VAL A 18 -46.84 -60.40 -16.30
CA VAL A 18 -46.46 -59.87 -14.98
C VAL A 18 -45.29 -58.88 -15.13
N VAL A 19 -45.54 -57.80 -15.86
CA VAL A 19 -44.48 -57.07 -16.57
C VAL A 19 -43.77 -55.98 -15.73
N ALA A 20 -44.42 -55.39 -14.73
CA ALA A 20 -43.84 -54.22 -14.03
C ALA A 20 -42.79 -54.59 -12.95
N ARG A 21 -43.10 -55.50 -12.02
CA ARG A 21 -42.16 -55.87 -10.92
C ARG A 21 -40.95 -56.67 -11.39
N ARG A 22 -41.11 -57.52 -12.42
CA ARG A 22 -40.02 -58.34 -12.98
C ARG A 22 -39.00 -57.50 -13.75
N GLY A 23 -39.43 -56.42 -14.39
CA GLY A 23 -38.52 -55.49 -15.08
C GLY A 23 -37.56 -54.81 -14.11
N GLU A 24 -38.08 -54.26 -13.00
CA GLU A 24 -37.27 -53.59 -11.96
C GLU A 24 -36.28 -54.56 -11.27
N GLU A 25 -36.69 -55.80 -11.01
CA GLU A 25 -35.80 -56.83 -10.46
C GLU A 25 -34.68 -57.24 -11.45
N MET A 26 -34.99 -57.30 -12.74
CA MET A 26 -33.99 -57.63 -13.77
C MET A 26 -33.00 -56.48 -13.99
N ASP A 27 -33.45 -55.23 -14.01
CA ASP A 27 -32.58 -54.05 -14.10
C ASP A 27 -31.61 -54.00 -12.91
N LYS A 28 -32.10 -54.38 -11.72
CA LYS A 28 -31.28 -54.48 -10.52
C LYS A 28 -30.20 -55.57 -10.63
N ILE A 29 -30.55 -56.77 -11.12
CA ILE A 29 -29.59 -57.87 -11.33
C ILE A 29 -28.53 -57.50 -12.37
N GLU A 30 -28.93 -56.84 -13.47
CA GLU A 30 -28.01 -56.36 -14.50
C GLU A 30 -27.05 -55.30 -13.93
N GLN A 31 -27.57 -54.34 -13.15
CA GLN A 31 -26.76 -53.30 -12.51
C GLN A 31 -25.77 -53.89 -11.50
N GLU A 32 -26.21 -54.82 -10.65
CA GLU A 32 -25.34 -55.50 -9.68
C GLU A 32 -24.23 -56.31 -10.38
N TYR A 33 -24.54 -56.99 -11.49
CA TYR A 33 -23.57 -57.70 -12.30
C TYR A 33 -22.53 -56.74 -12.92
N LEU A 34 -23.00 -55.61 -13.48
CA LEU A 34 -22.15 -54.57 -14.06
C LEU A 34 -21.23 -53.94 -13.00
N GLU A 35 -21.75 -53.61 -11.82
CA GLU A 35 -20.97 -53.09 -10.70
C GLU A 35 -19.94 -54.10 -10.20
N SER A 36 -20.29 -55.39 -10.13
CA SER A 36 -19.36 -56.45 -9.74
C SER A 36 -18.24 -56.63 -10.77
N CYS A 37 -18.56 -56.58 -12.07
CA CYS A 37 -17.54 -56.65 -13.13
C CYS A 37 -16.62 -55.43 -13.09
N ALA A 38 -17.18 -54.22 -12.97
CA ALA A 38 -16.40 -52.99 -12.87
C ALA A 38 -15.48 -53.03 -11.63
N SER A 39 -15.98 -53.47 -10.48
CA SER A 39 -15.18 -53.62 -9.25
C SER A 39 -14.04 -54.62 -9.42
N HIS A 40 -14.29 -55.74 -10.10
CA HIS A 40 -13.27 -56.75 -10.37
C HIS A 40 -12.12 -56.20 -11.25
N TYR A 41 -12.44 -55.47 -12.33
CA TYR A 41 -11.41 -54.87 -13.18
C TYR A 41 -10.68 -53.71 -12.50
N TYR A 42 -11.34 -52.99 -11.59
CA TYR A 42 -10.69 -52.01 -10.73
C TYR A 42 -9.65 -52.65 -9.80
N GLU A 43 -9.97 -53.78 -9.15
CA GLU A 43 -9.01 -54.54 -8.32
C GLU A 43 -7.80 -55.03 -9.13
N LEU A 44 -7.99 -55.32 -10.43
CA LEU A 44 -6.92 -55.70 -11.36
C LEU A 44 -6.13 -54.51 -11.93
N THR A 45 -6.43 -53.27 -11.51
CA THR A 45 -5.84 -52.03 -12.03
C THR A 45 -6.04 -51.80 -13.54
N ASP A 46 -7.01 -52.50 -14.16
CA ASP A 46 -7.38 -52.32 -15.57
C ASP A 46 -8.54 -51.32 -15.70
N HIS A 47 -8.19 -50.04 -15.57
CA HIS A 47 -9.13 -48.93 -15.65
C HIS A 47 -9.86 -48.85 -17.00
N ARG A 48 -9.22 -49.29 -18.10
CA ARG A 48 -9.82 -49.28 -19.43
C ARG A 48 -10.96 -50.29 -19.52
N SER A 49 -10.72 -51.53 -19.09
CA SER A 49 -11.78 -52.55 -19.08
C SER A 49 -12.88 -52.22 -18.08
N MET A 50 -12.53 -51.69 -16.91
CA MET A 50 -13.50 -51.19 -15.94
C MET A 50 -14.44 -50.14 -16.57
N MET A 51 -13.90 -49.15 -17.27
CA MET A 51 -14.71 -48.10 -17.90
C MET A 51 -15.68 -48.63 -18.95
N ASN A 52 -15.36 -49.72 -19.66
CA ASN A 52 -16.29 -50.35 -20.59
C ASN A 52 -17.55 -50.88 -19.87
N PHE A 53 -17.42 -51.39 -18.64
CA PHE A 53 -18.57 -51.82 -17.84
C PHE A 53 -19.30 -50.64 -17.21
N VAL A 54 -18.58 -49.63 -16.73
CA VAL A 54 -19.18 -48.42 -16.13
C VAL A 54 -20.07 -47.69 -17.15
N LYS A 55 -19.63 -47.57 -18.40
CA LYS A 55 -20.41 -46.94 -19.48
C LYS A 55 -21.72 -47.66 -19.81
N GLU A 56 -21.87 -48.93 -19.41
CA GLU A 56 -23.09 -49.71 -19.59
C GLU A 56 -24.07 -49.59 -18.41
N PHE A 57 -23.74 -48.83 -17.36
CA PHE A 57 -24.65 -48.64 -16.23
C PHE A 57 -25.95 -47.94 -16.65
N HIS A 58 -27.03 -48.21 -15.93
CA HIS A 58 -28.37 -47.75 -16.29
C HIS A 58 -28.57 -46.22 -16.22
N SER A 59 -27.66 -45.48 -15.57
CA SER A 59 -27.77 -44.04 -15.37
C SER A 59 -26.41 -43.41 -15.14
N ILE A 60 -26.23 -42.19 -15.65
CA ILE A 60 -25.05 -41.35 -15.38
C ILE A 60 -24.85 -41.10 -13.88
N ILE A 61 -25.93 -41.07 -13.08
CA ILE A 61 -25.84 -40.90 -11.63
C ILE A 61 -25.16 -42.12 -10.99
N LEU A 62 -25.47 -43.33 -11.45
CA LEU A 62 -24.84 -44.56 -10.98
C LEU A 62 -23.36 -44.59 -11.38
N MET A 63 -23.05 -44.18 -12.61
CA MET A 63 -21.65 -44.04 -13.08
C MET A 63 -20.86 -43.06 -12.20
N ARG A 64 -21.41 -41.85 -11.98
CA ARG A 64 -20.82 -40.82 -11.12
C ARG A 64 -20.61 -41.32 -9.69
N ASN A 65 -21.61 -41.96 -9.09
CA ASN A 65 -21.54 -42.47 -7.72
C ASN A 65 -20.48 -43.57 -7.58
N PHE A 66 -20.40 -44.49 -8.54
CA PHE A 66 -19.41 -45.55 -8.55
C PHE A 66 -17.98 -45.00 -8.64
N LEU A 67 -17.72 -44.12 -9.60
CA LEU A 67 -16.40 -43.52 -9.80
C LEU A 67 -15.99 -42.62 -8.62
N LYS A 68 -16.91 -41.83 -8.06
CA LYS A 68 -16.66 -41.02 -6.84
C LYS A 68 -16.35 -41.89 -5.64
N LYS A 69 -17.05 -43.02 -5.46
CA LYS A 69 -16.80 -43.98 -4.37
C LYS A 69 -15.39 -44.57 -4.44
N LEU A 70 -14.87 -44.80 -5.64
CA LEU A 70 -13.52 -45.34 -5.87
C LEU A 70 -12.43 -44.26 -5.96
N GLY A 71 -12.79 -42.97 -5.91
CA GLY A 71 -11.83 -41.86 -6.03
C GLY A 71 -11.23 -41.68 -7.42
N LEU A 72 -11.87 -42.21 -8.47
CA LEU A 72 -11.38 -42.25 -9.84
C LEU A 72 -11.72 -40.96 -10.61
N LEU A 73 -10.99 -39.88 -10.31
CA LEU A 73 -11.26 -38.54 -10.86
C LEU A 73 -10.87 -38.40 -12.35
N ASP A 74 -9.85 -39.13 -12.83
CA ASP A 74 -9.45 -39.12 -14.26
C ASP A 74 -10.55 -39.72 -15.14
N GLU A 75 -11.05 -40.89 -14.75
CA GLU A 75 -12.10 -41.61 -15.44
C GLU A 75 -13.44 -40.88 -15.38
N LEU A 76 -13.74 -40.25 -14.24
CA LEU A 76 -14.93 -39.42 -14.09
C LEU A 76 -14.86 -38.19 -14.99
N LEU A 77 -13.69 -37.55 -15.10
CA LEU A 77 -13.50 -36.40 -15.99
C LEU A 77 -13.66 -36.76 -17.46
N LEU A 78 -13.09 -37.91 -17.89
CA LEU A 78 -13.29 -38.43 -19.24
C LEU A 78 -14.76 -38.73 -19.53
N LEU A 79 -15.47 -39.32 -18.55
CA LEU A 79 -16.91 -39.56 -18.65
C LEU A 79 -17.66 -38.24 -18.87
N GLU A 80 -17.46 -37.23 -18.02
CA GLU A 80 -18.17 -35.95 -18.17
C GLU A 80 -17.86 -35.25 -19.50
N GLU A 81 -16.62 -35.34 -19.98
CA GLU A 81 -16.24 -34.79 -21.29
C GLU A 81 -16.94 -35.51 -22.44
N GLU A 82 -17.01 -36.85 -22.43
CA GLU A 82 -17.71 -37.65 -23.46
C GLU A 82 -19.21 -37.33 -23.51
N PHE A 83 -19.84 -37.07 -22.36
CA PHE A 83 -21.25 -36.69 -22.26
C PHE A 83 -21.49 -35.19 -22.52
N GLY A 84 -20.45 -34.39 -22.73
CA GLY A 84 -20.55 -32.94 -22.96
C GLY A 84 -20.92 -32.13 -21.71
N ASN A 85 -20.82 -32.71 -20.52
CA ASN A 85 -21.11 -32.08 -19.23
C ASN A 85 -19.92 -31.25 -18.75
N TYR A 86 -19.60 -30.18 -19.49
CA TYR A 86 -18.37 -29.42 -19.28
C TYR A 86 -18.33 -28.66 -17.94
N ILE A 87 -19.46 -28.31 -17.33
CA ILE A 87 -19.48 -27.68 -16.01
C ILE A 87 -19.02 -28.67 -14.94
N GLU A 88 -19.54 -29.90 -14.95
CA GLU A 88 -19.10 -30.96 -14.04
C GLU A 88 -17.65 -31.38 -14.29
N ALA A 89 -17.22 -31.43 -15.56
CA ALA A 89 -15.82 -31.67 -15.90
C ALA A 89 -14.89 -30.58 -15.31
N ALA A 90 -15.30 -29.31 -15.35
CA ALA A 90 -14.58 -28.21 -14.71
C ALA A 90 -14.50 -28.38 -13.19
N GLU A 91 -15.62 -28.74 -12.54
CA GLU A 91 -15.62 -29.01 -11.08
C GLU A 91 -14.66 -30.15 -10.71
N ILE A 92 -14.56 -31.19 -11.52
CA ILE A 92 -13.61 -32.30 -11.30
C ILE A 92 -12.17 -31.82 -11.49
N ALA A 93 -11.88 -31.07 -12.55
CA ALA A 93 -10.55 -30.48 -12.79
C ALA A 93 -10.11 -29.57 -11.63
N LYS A 94 -11.06 -28.80 -11.08
CA LYS A 94 -10.87 -27.99 -9.87
C LYS A 94 -10.52 -28.85 -8.65
N MET A 95 -11.23 -29.95 -8.40
CA MET A 95 -10.92 -30.87 -7.31
C MET A 95 -9.53 -31.50 -7.45
N LYS A 96 -9.07 -31.72 -8.68
CA LYS A 96 -7.72 -32.20 -8.99
C LYS A 96 -6.64 -31.13 -8.82
N GLY A 97 -7.02 -29.86 -8.64
CA GLY A 97 -6.08 -28.75 -8.54
C GLY A 97 -5.46 -28.35 -9.89
N ASP A 98 -6.14 -28.64 -11.01
CA ASP A 98 -5.66 -28.26 -12.35
C ASP A 98 -6.47 -27.08 -12.88
N ILE A 99 -6.03 -25.87 -12.53
CA ILE A 99 -6.72 -24.61 -12.87
C ILE A 99 -6.76 -24.34 -14.38
N LEU A 100 -5.74 -24.79 -15.14
CA LEU A 100 -5.72 -24.62 -16.60
C LEU A 100 -6.72 -25.57 -17.27
N LEU A 101 -6.80 -26.82 -16.80
CA LEU A 101 -7.78 -27.78 -17.30
C LEU A 101 -9.22 -27.35 -16.94
N GLU A 102 -9.44 -26.82 -15.73
CA GLU A 102 -10.72 -26.24 -15.35
C GLU A 102 -11.10 -25.08 -16.28
N ALA A 103 -10.16 -24.17 -16.56
CA ALA A 103 -10.40 -23.05 -17.47
C ALA A 103 -10.79 -23.52 -18.88
N ASP A 104 -10.20 -24.62 -19.37
CA ASP A 104 -10.54 -25.20 -20.66
C ASP A 104 -11.97 -25.73 -20.71
N PHE A 105 -12.40 -26.44 -19.66
CA PHE A 105 -13.78 -26.91 -19.57
C PHE A 105 -14.78 -25.78 -19.37
N LEU A 106 -14.46 -24.76 -18.57
CA LEU A 106 -15.27 -23.55 -18.45
C LEU A 106 -15.43 -22.84 -19.81
N GLY A 107 -14.34 -22.75 -20.58
CA GLY A 107 -14.38 -22.20 -21.93
C GLY A 107 -15.29 -22.99 -22.88
N LYS A 108 -15.26 -24.33 -22.81
CA LYS A 108 -16.18 -25.20 -23.58
C LYS A 108 -17.64 -25.06 -23.11
N ALA A 109 -17.87 -24.81 -21.83
CA ALA A 109 -19.19 -24.61 -21.23
C ALA A 109 -19.80 -23.22 -21.50
N GLY A 110 -19.08 -22.32 -22.20
CA GLY A 110 -19.51 -20.94 -22.42
C GLY A 110 -19.28 -20.00 -21.24
N LYS A 111 -18.54 -20.43 -20.21
CA LYS A 111 -18.12 -19.63 -19.04
C LYS A 111 -16.80 -18.92 -19.33
N PHE A 112 -16.83 -18.06 -20.35
CA PHE A 112 -15.62 -17.46 -20.93
C PHE A 112 -14.95 -16.46 -19.98
N ARG A 113 -15.74 -15.69 -19.20
CA ARG A 113 -15.20 -14.79 -18.18
C ARG A 113 -14.38 -15.54 -17.15
N GLU A 114 -14.94 -16.57 -16.53
CA GLU A 114 -14.27 -17.37 -15.51
C GLU A 114 -13.04 -18.09 -16.08
N ALA A 115 -13.17 -18.67 -17.28
CA ALA A 115 -12.06 -19.33 -17.98
C ALA A 115 -10.87 -18.39 -18.22
N SER A 116 -11.12 -17.21 -18.78
CA SER A 116 -10.06 -16.21 -19.03
C SER A 116 -9.41 -15.75 -17.72
N SER A 117 -10.20 -15.46 -16.69
CA SER A 117 -9.71 -15.04 -15.38
C SER A 117 -8.85 -16.11 -14.69
N HIS A 118 -9.19 -17.40 -14.79
CA HIS A 118 -8.41 -18.49 -14.22
C HIS A 118 -7.05 -18.65 -14.92
N ILE A 119 -7.00 -18.52 -16.26
CA ILE A 119 -5.72 -18.54 -16.99
C ILE A 119 -4.86 -17.33 -16.57
N LEU A 120 -5.44 -16.14 -16.49
CA LEU A 120 -4.71 -14.94 -16.04
C LEU A 120 -4.18 -15.08 -14.61
N LEU A 121 -4.99 -15.63 -13.69
CA LEU A 121 -4.55 -15.90 -12.32
C LEU A 121 -3.37 -16.86 -12.29
N TYR A 122 -3.42 -17.95 -13.05
CA TYR A 122 -2.31 -18.90 -13.16
C TYR A 122 -1.04 -18.23 -13.69
N VAL A 123 -1.16 -17.47 -14.79
CA VAL A 123 -0.02 -16.75 -15.38
C VAL A 123 0.54 -15.71 -14.41
N PHE A 124 -0.32 -14.98 -13.72
CA PHE A 124 0.07 -13.98 -12.76
C PHE A 124 0.85 -14.58 -11.59
N ALA A 125 0.30 -15.61 -10.94
CA ALA A 125 0.96 -16.31 -9.83
C ALA A 125 2.32 -16.87 -10.25
N ASN A 126 2.40 -17.52 -11.41
CA ASN A 126 3.66 -18.07 -11.91
C ASN A 126 4.67 -16.99 -12.28
N SER A 127 4.21 -15.83 -12.78
CA SER A 127 5.11 -14.72 -13.10
C SER A 127 5.73 -14.08 -11.86
N LEU A 128 5.06 -14.14 -10.71
CA LEU A 128 5.55 -13.54 -9.46
C LEU A 128 6.41 -14.50 -8.65
N TRP A 129 6.04 -15.79 -8.60
CA TRP A 129 6.53 -16.72 -7.58
C TRP A 129 7.29 -17.93 -8.11
N SER A 130 7.13 -18.31 -9.38
CA SER A 130 7.80 -19.50 -9.91
C SER A 130 9.29 -19.27 -10.10
N TYR A 131 10.05 -20.37 -10.16
CA TYR A 131 11.50 -20.36 -10.44
C TYR A 131 12.34 -19.52 -9.46
N GLY A 132 11.92 -19.45 -8.19
CA GLY A 132 12.62 -18.68 -7.16
C GLY A 132 12.32 -17.18 -7.18
N GLY A 133 11.23 -16.78 -7.85
CA GLY A 133 10.71 -15.42 -7.80
C GLY A 133 10.34 -15.00 -6.38
N LYS A 134 10.57 -13.71 -6.07
CA LYS A 134 10.31 -13.10 -4.76
C LYS A 134 9.07 -12.21 -4.75
N GLY A 135 8.14 -12.44 -5.68
CA GLY A 135 6.97 -11.62 -5.88
C GLY A 135 7.20 -10.61 -7.01
N TRP A 136 7.87 -9.50 -6.73
CA TRP A 136 8.18 -8.46 -7.72
C TRP A 136 9.68 -8.44 -8.05
N PRO A 137 10.11 -8.15 -9.29
CA PRO A 137 9.31 -7.84 -10.50
C PRO A 137 8.70 -9.05 -11.20
N ILE A 138 7.71 -8.82 -12.06
CA ILE A 138 7.06 -9.84 -12.91
C ILE A 138 8.11 -10.49 -13.82
N GLN A 139 8.26 -11.81 -13.70
CA GLN A 139 9.21 -12.62 -14.45
C GLN A 139 8.59 -13.28 -15.68
N GLN A 140 9.44 -13.70 -16.62
CA GLN A 140 9.07 -14.51 -17.77
C GLN A 140 9.17 -15.99 -17.43
N PHE A 141 8.30 -16.82 -17.99
CA PHE A 141 8.36 -18.27 -17.85
C PHE A 141 7.86 -18.98 -19.10
N SER A 142 8.20 -20.26 -19.24
CA SER A 142 7.77 -21.10 -20.39
C SER A 142 6.25 -21.14 -20.51
N GLN A 143 5.71 -21.03 -21.72
CA GLN A 143 4.25 -21.03 -22.02
C GLN A 143 3.49 -19.74 -21.66
N LYS A 144 4.12 -18.74 -21.03
CA LYS A 144 3.45 -17.49 -20.65
C LYS A 144 2.71 -16.82 -21.81
N GLU A 145 3.39 -16.59 -22.93
CA GLU A 145 2.80 -15.93 -24.11
C GLU A 145 1.65 -16.74 -24.74
N GLU A 146 1.79 -18.07 -24.78
CA GLU A 146 0.76 -18.99 -25.28
C GLU A 146 -0.51 -18.90 -24.42
N LEU A 147 -0.34 -18.95 -23.08
CA LEU A 147 -1.44 -18.85 -22.13
C LEU A 147 -2.11 -17.47 -22.17
N LEU A 148 -1.34 -16.38 -22.27
CA LEU A 148 -1.88 -15.04 -22.43
C LEU A 148 -2.67 -14.89 -23.74
N SER A 149 -2.16 -15.45 -24.84
CA SER A 149 -2.85 -15.47 -26.13
C SER A 149 -4.16 -16.26 -26.06
N LYS A 150 -4.17 -17.39 -25.34
CA LYS A 150 -5.35 -18.20 -25.09
C LYS A 150 -6.39 -17.43 -24.27
N ALA A 151 -6.00 -16.83 -23.14
CA ALA A 151 -6.88 -15.99 -22.33
C ALA A 151 -7.49 -14.85 -23.15
N LYS A 152 -6.68 -14.14 -23.95
CA LYS A 152 -7.15 -13.10 -24.86
C LYS A 152 -8.20 -13.60 -25.85
N SER A 153 -7.98 -14.78 -26.44
CA SER A 153 -8.91 -15.36 -27.41
C SER A 153 -10.26 -15.75 -26.80
N ILE A 154 -10.26 -16.20 -25.54
CA ILE A 154 -11.46 -16.56 -24.78
C ILE A 154 -12.23 -15.29 -24.40
N ALA A 155 -11.52 -14.26 -23.92
CA ALA A 155 -12.12 -12.98 -23.52
C ALA A 155 -12.84 -12.26 -24.66
N LYS A 156 -12.41 -12.46 -25.93
CA LYS A 156 -13.11 -11.92 -27.12
C LYS A 156 -14.56 -12.40 -27.28
N LYS A 157 -14.91 -13.53 -26.64
CA LYS A 157 -16.25 -14.13 -26.73
C LYS A 157 -17.23 -13.58 -25.68
N GLU A 158 -16.76 -12.68 -24.82
CA GLU A 158 -17.55 -12.01 -23.75
C GLU A 158 -17.93 -10.58 -24.18
N THR A 159 -17.94 -9.65 -23.23
CA THR A 159 -18.18 -8.23 -23.47
C THR A 159 -16.90 -7.51 -23.89
N GLU A 160 -17.02 -6.50 -24.76
CA GLU A 160 -15.88 -5.65 -25.17
C GLU A 160 -15.15 -5.06 -23.95
N SER A 161 -15.92 -4.60 -22.95
CA SER A 161 -15.36 -4.08 -21.70
C SER A 161 -14.52 -5.10 -20.92
N PHE A 162 -14.84 -6.39 -20.98
CA PHE A 162 -14.04 -7.43 -20.35
C PHE A 162 -12.80 -7.74 -21.18
N TYR A 163 -12.95 -7.78 -22.50
CA TYR A 163 -11.84 -7.97 -23.42
C TYR A 163 -10.77 -6.85 -23.27
N GLU A 164 -11.18 -5.59 -23.15
CA GLU A 164 -10.27 -4.45 -22.90
C GLU A 164 -9.52 -4.58 -21.57
N LEU A 165 -10.21 -5.02 -20.50
CA LEU A 165 -9.59 -5.28 -19.20
C LEU A 165 -8.54 -6.40 -19.29
N VAL A 166 -8.88 -7.50 -19.96
CA VAL A 166 -7.96 -8.64 -20.17
C VAL A 166 -6.76 -8.20 -21.00
N CYS A 167 -6.95 -7.43 -22.07
CA CYS A 167 -5.83 -6.91 -22.86
C CYS A 167 -4.89 -6.04 -22.01
N THR A 168 -5.45 -5.17 -21.18
CA THR A 168 -4.68 -4.31 -20.28
C THR A 168 -3.86 -5.11 -19.27
N GLU A 169 -4.47 -6.15 -18.66
CA GLU A 169 -3.76 -7.03 -17.73
C GLU A 169 -2.66 -7.83 -18.42
N ILE A 170 -2.92 -8.33 -19.63
CA ILE A 170 -1.91 -9.02 -20.45
C ILE A 170 -0.71 -8.11 -20.73
N ASP A 171 -0.94 -6.86 -21.15
CA ASP A 171 0.14 -5.91 -21.45
C ASP A 171 1.03 -5.66 -20.20
N ILE A 172 0.43 -5.59 -19.02
CA ILE A 172 1.16 -5.46 -17.75
C ILE A 172 1.97 -6.73 -17.46
N LEU A 173 1.35 -7.90 -17.62
CA LEU A 173 1.97 -9.21 -17.36
C LEU A 173 3.12 -9.53 -18.33
N LEU A 174 3.04 -9.11 -19.59
CA LEU A 174 4.15 -9.24 -20.54
C LEU A 174 5.40 -8.47 -20.08
N ASN A 175 5.22 -7.49 -19.18
CA ASN A 175 6.28 -6.71 -18.56
C ASN A 175 7.22 -6.03 -19.59
N GLU A 176 6.67 -5.65 -20.74
CA GLU A 176 7.40 -4.88 -21.74
C GLU A 176 7.62 -3.44 -21.26
N GLN A 177 8.63 -2.77 -21.84
CA GLN A 177 8.93 -1.38 -21.55
C GLN A 177 7.80 -0.49 -22.10
N SER A 178 6.88 -0.09 -21.22
CA SER A 178 5.75 0.78 -21.57
C SER A 178 6.04 2.24 -21.19
N SER A 179 5.42 3.17 -21.92
CA SER A 179 5.45 4.58 -21.54
C SER A 179 4.62 4.81 -20.26
N LEU A 180 5.00 5.81 -19.47
CA LEU A 180 4.29 6.20 -18.25
C LEU A 180 2.83 6.57 -18.53
N ALA A 181 2.59 7.25 -19.67
CA ALA A 181 1.26 7.61 -20.12
C ALA A 181 0.37 6.39 -20.38
N LEU A 182 0.93 5.33 -20.98
CA LEU A 182 0.21 4.07 -21.21
C LEU A 182 -0.10 3.37 -19.88
N ILE A 183 0.87 3.28 -18.97
CA ILE A 183 0.67 2.65 -17.66
C ILE A 183 -0.41 3.39 -16.84
N LYS A 184 -0.43 4.72 -16.90
CA LYS A 184 -1.49 5.52 -16.27
C LYS A 184 -2.85 5.30 -16.93
N ASN A 185 -2.91 5.21 -18.25
CA ASN A 185 -4.16 4.89 -18.95
C ASN A 185 -4.71 3.52 -18.50
N TYR A 186 -3.84 2.52 -18.35
CA TYR A 186 -4.22 1.22 -17.78
C TYR A 186 -4.86 1.36 -16.39
N MET A 187 -4.26 2.16 -15.51
CA MET A 187 -4.79 2.43 -14.17
C MET A 187 -6.18 3.10 -14.21
N ASN A 188 -6.38 4.04 -15.14
CA ASN A 188 -7.66 4.76 -15.29
C ASN A 188 -8.78 3.88 -15.86
N VAL A 189 -8.48 3.11 -16.91
CA VAL A 189 -9.43 2.16 -17.51
C VAL A 189 -9.82 1.08 -16.49
N CYS A 190 -8.87 0.64 -15.67
CA CYS A 190 -9.04 -0.47 -14.73
C CYS A 190 -9.29 -0.03 -13.29
N ARG A 191 -9.88 1.14 -13.00
CA ARG A 191 -10.16 1.58 -11.61
C ARG A 191 -10.98 0.57 -10.79
N ARG A 192 -11.76 -0.28 -11.46
CA ARG A 192 -12.55 -1.37 -10.86
C ARG A 192 -11.73 -2.65 -10.66
N HIS A 193 -10.62 -2.83 -11.39
CA HIS A 193 -9.75 -3.99 -11.33
C HIS A 193 -8.53 -3.69 -10.44
N LYS A 194 -8.64 -4.02 -9.16
CA LYS A 194 -7.65 -3.63 -8.13
C LYS A 194 -6.25 -4.19 -8.37
N ARG A 195 -6.15 -5.34 -9.04
CA ARG A 195 -4.87 -5.96 -9.42
C ARG A 195 -4.09 -5.07 -10.38
N VAL A 196 -4.74 -4.65 -11.47
CA VAL A 196 -4.14 -3.77 -12.47
C VAL A 196 -3.75 -2.43 -11.86
N GLU A 197 -4.63 -1.84 -11.04
CA GLU A 197 -4.37 -0.57 -10.35
C GLU A 197 -3.10 -0.64 -9.49
N LEU A 198 -2.94 -1.70 -8.69
CA LEU A 198 -1.76 -1.90 -7.83
C LEU A 198 -0.47 -2.10 -8.65
N LEU A 199 -0.51 -2.96 -9.67
CA LEU A 199 0.66 -3.26 -10.52
C LEU A 199 1.10 -2.03 -11.32
N SER A 200 0.16 -1.28 -11.89
CA SER A 200 0.46 -0.04 -12.60
C SER A 200 1.12 0.99 -11.69
N ALA A 201 0.66 1.13 -10.44
CA ALA A 201 1.29 2.03 -9.49
C ALA A 201 2.73 1.60 -9.15
N ARG A 202 2.97 0.30 -8.96
CA ARG A 202 4.32 -0.24 -8.74
C ARG A 202 5.23 -0.02 -9.95
N LYS A 203 4.76 -0.26 -11.19
CA LYS A 203 5.55 0.03 -12.41
C LYS A 203 5.90 1.51 -12.56
N ILE A 204 4.98 2.42 -12.19
CA ILE A 204 5.25 3.86 -12.20
C ILE A 204 6.34 4.20 -11.17
N LEU A 205 6.27 3.62 -9.96
CA LEU A 205 7.32 3.78 -8.94
C LEU A 205 8.67 3.25 -9.41
N ASP A 206 8.72 2.07 -10.05
CA ASP A 206 9.98 1.53 -10.59
C ASP A 206 10.57 2.44 -11.67
N ALA A 207 9.73 3.02 -12.51
CA ALA A 207 10.15 4.00 -13.53
C ALA A 207 10.69 5.28 -12.88
N HIS A 208 10.13 5.72 -11.75
CA HIS A 208 10.67 6.82 -10.95
C HIS A 208 12.03 6.50 -10.33
N ILE A 209 12.16 5.31 -9.74
CA ILE A 209 13.39 4.84 -9.07
C ILE A 209 14.52 4.66 -10.10
N SER A 210 14.19 4.09 -11.26
CA SER A 210 15.14 3.83 -12.36
C SER A 210 15.51 5.09 -13.16
N SER A 211 14.66 6.13 -13.13
CA SER A 211 14.95 7.39 -13.81
C SER A 211 16.14 8.10 -13.18
N SER A 212 17.03 8.67 -13.99
CA SER A 212 18.14 9.49 -13.48
C SER A 212 17.63 10.85 -12.99
N ALA A 213 18.37 11.49 -12.07
CA ALA A 213 17.93 12.75 -11.45
C ALA A 213 17.83 13.93 -12.44
N ASP A 214 18.59 13.92 -13.53
CA ASP A 214 18.53 14.91 -14.62
C ASP A 214 17.23 14.85 -15.43
N LYS A 215 16.52 13.71 -15.40
CA LYS A 215 15.22 13.54 -16.07
C LYS A 215 14.04 14.04 -15.25
N TYR A 216 14.27 14.39 -13.99
CA TYR A 216 13.21 14.92 -13.14
C TYR A 216 12.88 16.36 -13.51
N VAL A 217 11.58 16.62 -13.65
CA VAL A 217 11.05 17.96 -13.81
C VAL A 217 11.05 18.62 -12.44
N TRP A 218 11.89 19.64 -12.30
CA TRP A 218 11.94 20.50 -11.13
C TRP A 218 10.85 21.56 -11.26
N GLU A 219 9.71 21.28 -10.63
CA GLU A 219 8.60 22.24 -10.57
C GLU A 219 9.09 23.47 -9.84
N LYS A 220 8.96 24.63 -10.51
CA LYS A 220 9.28 25.91 -9.90
C LYS A 220 8.21 26.25 -8.88
N ASP A 221 6.94 26.09 -9.23
CA ASP A 221 5.83 26.51 -8.39
C ASP A 221 5.05 25.33 -7.80
N LEU A 222 4.66 25.47 -6.52
CA LEU A 222 3.70 24.55 -5.90
C LEU A 222 2.31 24.93 -6.41
N VAL A 223 1.69 24.03 -7.19
CA VAL A 223 0.36 24.30 -7.74
C VAL A 223 -0.64 24.32 -6.58
N ASP A 224 -1.24 25.49 -6.37
CA ASP A 224 -2.29 25.68 -5.40
C ASP A 224 -3.53 24.89 -5.85
N GLY A 225 -3.78 23.75 -5.20
CA GLY A 225 -4.93 22.89 -5.48
C GLY A 225 -4.63 21.65 -6.34
N ASN A 226 -4.48 20.53 -5.62
CA ASN A 226 -4.61 19.14 -6.06
C ASN A 226 -3.34 18.44 -6.61
N LEU A 227 -2.46 18.03 -5.68
CA LEU A 227 -1.30 17.13 -5.88
C LEU A 227 -1.59 15.97 -6.85
N ILE A 228 -2.82 15.43 -6.80
CA ILE A 228 -3.29 14.33 -7.64
C ILE A 228 -3.31 14.75 -9.11
N MET A 229 -3.97 15.87 -9.45
CA MET A 229 -4.12 16.29 -10.85
C MET A 229 -2.79 16.63 -11.49
N CYS A 230 -1.91 17.32 -10.78
CA CYS A 230 -0.59 17.68 -11.27
C CYS A 230 0.29 16.44 -11.49
N SER A 231 0.33 15.54 -10.50
CA SER A 231 1.11 14.30 -10.56
C SER A 231 0.63 13.40 -11.70
N GLU A 232 -0.69 13.25 -11.82
CA GLU A 232 -1.29 12.50 -12.91
C GLU A 232 -0.99 13.15 -14.26
N GLY A 233 -1.10 14.47 -14.38
CA GLY A 233 -0.76 15.22 -15.60
C GLY A 233 0.68 14.95 -16.07
N ARG A 234 1.66 15.02 -15.16
CA ARG A 234 3.08 14.74 -15.47
C ARG A 234 3.30 13.33 -16.03
N ILE A 235 2.70 12.32 -15.40
CA ILE A 235 2.81 10.95 -15.87
C ILE A 235 2.16 10.79 -17.25
N SER A 236 1.04 11.48 -17.53
CA SER A 236 0.44 11.51 -18.88
C SER A 236 1.36 12.13 -19.93
N GLU A 237 2.25 13.04 -19.54
CA GLU A 237 3.26 13.66 -20.41
C GLU A 237 4.56 12.83 -20.50
N ASN A 238 4.60 11.64 -19.89
CA ASN A 238 5.80 10.81 -19.72
C ASN A 238 6.94 11.51 -18.96
N GLN A 239 6.58 12.39 -18.03
CA GLN A 239 7.51 13.11 -17.17
C GLN A 239 7.40 12.63 -15.72
N VAL A 240 8.51 12.73 -14.99
CA VAL A 240 8.57 12.42 -13.56
C VAL A 240 8.96 13.67 -12.78
N SER A 241 8.34 13.89 -11.62
CA SER A 241 8.67 14.95 -10.66
C SER A 241 8.72 14.39 -9.24
N ILE A 242 9.14 15.21 -8.27
CA ILE A 242 9.08 14.84 -6.85
C ILE A 242 7.62 14.59 -6.45
N ASP A 243 6.70 15.45 -6.87
CA ASP A 243 5.29 15.33 -6.51
C ASP A 243 4.67 14.04 -7.06
N SER A 244 4.98 13.68 -8.31
CA SER A 244 4.48 12.40 -8.84
C SER A 244 5.09 11.18 -8.14
N LEU A 245 6.38 11.22 -7.76
CA LEU A 245 6.99 10.16 -6.95
C LEU A 245 6.25 9.99 -5.62
N ILE A 246 6.03 11.08 -4.90
CA ILE A 246 5.36 11.07 -3.60
C ILE A 246 3.90 10.63 -3.73
N TYR A 247 3.19 11.10 -4.74
CA TYR A 247 1.81 10.70 -5.01
C TYR A 247 1.69 9.20 -5.23
N PHE A 248 2.48 8.62 -6.16
CA PHE A 248 2.40 7.19 -6.44
C PHE A 248 2.91 6.33 -5.28
N TRP A 249 3.86 6.83 -4.48
CA TRP A 249 4.29 6.17 -3.25
C TRP A 249 3.15 6.10 -2.25
N ILE A 250 2.50 7.24 -1.94
CA ILE A 250 1.37 7.30 -1.01
C ILE A 250 0.24 6.39 -1.50
N PHE A 251 -0.11 6.50 -2.78
CA PHE A 251 -1.17 5.71 -3.40
C PHE A 251 -0.91 4.20 -3.27
N TRP A 252 0.29 3.74 -3.64
CA TRP A 252 0.65 2.33 -3.57
C TRP A 252 0.71 1.84 -2.11
N LYS A 253 1.39 2.60 -1.24
CA LYS A 253 1.52 2.31 0.19
C LYS A 253 0.17 2.17 0.88
N ASP A 254 -0.79 3.05 0.58
CA ASP A 254 -2.13 3.00 1.19
C ASP A 254 -2.90 1.74 0.76
N LYS A 255 -2.71 1.28 -0.49
CA LYS A 255 -3.28 0.01 -0.95
C LYS A 255 -2.67 -1.17 -0.19
N ILE A 256 -1.35 -1.19 0.01
CA ILE A 256 -0.70 -2.26 0.79
C ILE A 256 -1.13 -2.22 2.26
N ALA A 257 -1.22 -1.03 2.87
CA ALA A 257 -1.72 -0.89 4.24
C ALA A 257 -3.17 -1.41 4.38
N PHE A 258 -4.00 -1.17 3.36
CA PHE A 258 -5.36 -1.70 3.31
C PHE A 258 -5.38 -3.23 3.17
N ILE A 259 -4.50 -3.81 2.34
CA ILE A 259 -4.32 -5.27 2.21
C ILE A 259 -3.97 -5.90 3.56
N ILE A 260 -2.99 -5.33 4.28
CA ILE A 260 -2.59 -5.82 5.61
C ILE A 260 -3.75 -5.74 6.61
N LYS A 261 -4.52 -4.65 6.59
CA LYS A 261 -5.71 -4.50 7.44
C LYS A 261 -6.76 -5.57 7.11
N TYR A 262 -7.01 -5.83 5.83
CA TYR A 262 -7.95 -6.87 5.40
C TYR A 262 -7.51 -8.28 5.85
N LEU A 263 -6.23 -8.62 5.71
CA LEU A 263 -5.69 -9.89 6.18
C LEU A 263 -5.92 -10.09 7.69
N GLY A 264 -5.81 -9.02 8.49
CA GLY A 264 -6.18 -9.05 9.91
C GLY A 264 -7.68 -9.27 10.18
N CYS A 265 -8.58 -8.83 9.29
CA CYS A 265 -10.01 -9.13 9.38
C CYS A 265 -10.34 -10.58 8.97
N LEU A 266 -9.60 -11.15 8.02
CA LEU A 266 -9.77 -12.54 7.58
C LEU A 266 -9.56 -13.53 8.74
N GLU A 267 -8.62 -13.23 9.63
CA GLU A 267 -8.37 -13.97 10.86
C GLU A 267 -9.57 -13.91 11.84
N ASN A 268 -10.23 -12.76 11.94
CA ASN A 268 -11.29 -12.49 12.92
C ASN A 268 -12.73 -12.72 12.41
N ARG A 269 -12.91 -13.16 11.15
CA ARG A 269 -14.21 -13.45 10.49
C ARG A 269 -15.20 -12.27 10.42
N ASP A 270 -14.71 -11.03 10.42
CA ASP A 270 -15.55 -9.82 10.29
C ASP A 270 -15.35 -9.21 8.89
N VAL A 271 -16.13 -9.69 7.90
CA VAL A 271 -15.77 -9.60 6.47
C VAL A 271 -16.56 -8.54 5.69
N ASN A 272 -17.47 -7.80 6.32
CA ASN A 272 -18.55 -7.15 5.56
C ASN A 272 -18.15 -5.90 4.75
N ASP A 273 -17.05 -5.19 5.09
CA ASP A 273 -16.68 -3.94 4.42
C ASP A 273 -15.49 -4.05 3.42
N TYR A 274 -14.75 -5.16 3.42
CA TYR A 274 -13.45 -5.25 2.73
C TYR A 274 -13.40 -6.22 1.54
N LYS A 275 -14.54 -6.80 1.16
CA LYS A 275 -14.67 -7.85 0.13
C LYS A 275 -14.04 -7.49 -1.23
N ARG A 276 -13.94 -6.20 -1.58
CA ARG A 276 -13.35 -5.73 -2.84
C ARG A 276 -11.83 -5.93 -2.98
N TYR A 277 -11.12 -6.21 -1.88
CA TYR A 277 -9.68 -6.45 -1.87
C TYR A 277 -9.34 -7.91 -1.49
N GLU A 278 -10.35 -8.72 -1.21
CA GLU A 278 -10.21 -10.16 -0.96
C GLU A 278 -9.53 -10.86 -2.14
N GLU A 279 -10.07 -10.65 -3.35
CA GLU A 279 -9.51 -11.17 -4.60
C GLU A 279 -8.09 -10.65 -4.80
N LEU A 280 -7.84 -9.34 -4.62
CA LEU A 280 -6.50 -8.78 -4.81
C LEU A 280 -5.42 -9.45 -3.94
N CYS A 281 -5.68 -9.63 -2.64
CA CYS A 281 -4.70 -10.16 -1.71
C CYS A 281 -4.36 -11.62 -2.03
N VAL A 282 -5.41 -12.41 -2.24
CA VAL A 282 -5.35 -13.85 -2.48
C VAL A 282 -4.72 -14.13 -3.85
N ASP A 283 -5.11 -13.37 -4.87
CA ASP A 283 -4.60 -13.51 -6.23
C ASP A 283 -3.12 -13.15 -6.36
N TYR A 284 -2.69 -12.05 -5.73
CA TYR A 284 -1.28 -11.62 -5.78
C TYR A 284 -0.35 -12.68 -5.19
N LEU A 285 -0.77 -13.32 -4.10
CA LEU A 285 0.00 -14.38 -3.45
C LEU A 285 -0.10 -15.74 -4.17
N GLY A 286 -0.86 -15.82 -5.27
CA GLY A 286 -1.09 -17.06 -6.00
C GLY A 286 -1.88 -18.08 -5.20
N VAL A 287 -2.80 -17.61 -4.35
CA VAL A 287 -3.67 -18.46 -3.55
C VAL A 287 -5.00 -18.62 -4.27
N TRP A 288 -5.47 -19.85 -4.36
CA TRP A 288 -6.73 -20.20 -4.97
C TRP A 288 -7.71 -20.71 -3.92
N ARG A 289 -8.88 -20.06 -3.85
CA ARG A 289 -9.91 -20.37 -2.86
C ARG A 289 -10.88 -21.41 -3.40
N LEU A 290 -10.89 -22.57 -2.76
CA LEU A 290 -11.86 -23.64 -2.98
C LEU A 290 -12.94 -23.60 -1.88
N TYR A 291 -14.10 -24.16 -2.16
CA TYR A 291 -15.17 -24.32 -1.17
C TYR A 291 -15.49 -25.79 -1.01
N HIS A 292 -15.34 -26.30 0.21
CA HIS A 292 -15.83 -27.61 0.60
C HIS A 292 -16.89 -27.43 1.68
N ASN A 293 -18.13 -27.85 1.42
CA ASN A 293 -19.26 -27.76 2.37
C ASN A 293 -19.40 -26.37 3.02
N LEU A 294 -19.31 -25.30 2.22
CA LEU A 294 -19.38 -23.88 2.65
C LEU A 294 -18.18 -23.38 3.47
N THR A 295 -17.21 -24.24 3.80
CA THR A 295 -15.93 -23.81 4.39
C THR A 295 -14.89 -23.53 3.30
N PRO A 296 -14.23 -22.36 3.33
CA PRO A 296 -13.19 -22.04 2.37
C PRO A 296 -11.91 -22.81 2.67
N VAL A 297 -11.35 -23.43 1.64
CA VAL A 297 -10.02 -24.05 1.66
C VAL A 297 -9.11 -23.22 0.76
N TYR A 298 -7.98 -22.80 1.30
CA TYR A 298 -7.00 -21.98 0.59
C TYR A 298 -5.89 -22.88 0.07
N VAL A 299 -5.60 -22.78 -1.22
CA VAL A 299 -4.68 -23.68 -1.91
C VAL A 299 -3.65 -22.87 -2.69
N LEU A 300 -2.39 -23.27 -2.66
CA LEU A 300 -1.30 -22.55 -3.32
C LEU A 300 -1.17 -23.01 -4.78
N LEU A 301 -1.20 -22.06 -5.72
CA LEU A 301 -0.90 -22.32 -7.14
C LEU A 301 0.59 -22.59 -7.38
N VAL A 302 1.45 -21.97 -6.58
CA VAL A 302 2.90 -22.15 -6.59
C VAL A 302 3.32 -22.51 -5.17
N SER A 303 3.48 -23.80 -4.91
CA SER A 303 3.72 -24.34 -3.55
C SER A 303 5.09 -23.99 -2.98
N ASP A 304 6.07 -23.68 -3.83
CA ASP A 304 7.44 -23.31 -3.48
C ASP A 304 7.69 -21.79 -3.48
N ALA A 305 6.61 -21.00 -3.52
CA ALA A 305 6.68 -19.54 -3.49
C ALA A 305 7.46 -19.02 -2.28
N ASP A 306 8.31 -18.01 -2.48
CA ASP A 306 9.26 -17.52 -1.47
C ASP A 306 8.56 -17.01 -0.20
N TRP A 307 7.37 -16.40 -0.32
CA TRP A 307 6.60 -15.90 0.82
C TRP A 307 6.07 -17.00 1.75
N VAL A 308 6.02 -18.26 1.28
CA VAL A 308 5.57 -19.44 2.04
C VAL A 308 6.77 -20.24 2.58
N ARG A 309 7.98 -19.97 2.08
CA ARG A 309 9.18 -20.74 2.39
C ARG A 309 9.52 -20.66 3.89
N GLY A 310 9.62 -21.82 4.54
CA GLY A 310 9.95 -21.93 5.97
C GLY A 310 8.74 -22.03 6.91
N LEU A 311 7.52 -22.18 6.38
CA LEU A 311 6.38 -22.66 7.17
C LEU A 311 6.55 -24.14 7.50
N ASP A 312 6.08 -24.57 8.67
CA ASP A 312 6.11 -25.97 9.07
C ASP A 312 5.27 -26.85 8.12
N ASP A 313 5.95 -27.75 7.41
CA ASP A 313 5.36 -28.61 6.38
C ASP A 313 4.24 -29.53 6.91
N GLY A 314 4.18 -29.75 8.23
CA GLY A 314 3.19 -30.60 8.89
C GLY A 314 1.73 -30.11 8.79
N HIS A 315 1.50 -28.87 8.33
CA HIS A 315 0.17 -28.28 8.18
C HIS A 315 -0.33 -28.22 6.73
N PHE A 316 0.52 -28.57 5.76
CA PHE A 316 0.12 -28.68 4.38
C PHE A 316 -0.67 -29.97 4.16
N ARG A 317 -1.85 -29.88 3.54
CA ARG A 317 -2.56 -31.06 3.03
C ARG A 317 -2.59 -31.01 1.51
N ASN A 318 -2.25 -32.14 0.89
CA ASN A 318 -2.37 -32.29 -0.55
C ASN A 318 -3.84 -32.21 -0.96
N HIS A 319 -4.13 -31.30 -1.89
CA HIS A 319 -5.43 -31.13 -2.54
C HIS A 319 -5.23 -31.36 -4.03
N GLY A 320 -5.26 -32.64 -4.43
CA GLY A 320 -4.89 -33.05 -5.79
C GLY A 320 -3.44 -32.70 -6.10
N LYS A 321 -3.21 -31.91 -7.15
CA LYS A 321 -1.89 -31.41 -7.58
C LYS A 321 -1.36 -30.24 -6.74
N LEU A 322 -2.19 -29.64 -5.88
CA LEU A 322 -1.85 -28.43 -5.16
C LEU A 322 -1.76 -28.66 -3.65
N VAL A 323 -1.24 -27.66 -2.95
CA VAL A 323 -1.01 -27.71 -1.51
C VAL A 323 -1.94 -26.74 -0.79
N SER A 324 -2.72 -27.23 0.18
CA SER A 324 -3.58 -26.38 1.00
C SER A 324 -2.86 -25.78 2.19
N ILE A 325 -3.16 -24.52 2.51
CA ILE A 325 -2.57 -23.75 3.61
C ILE A 325 -3.62 -23.36 4.65
N ASN A 326 -3.25 -23.40 5.93
CA ASN A 326 -4.12 -22.91 7.00
C ASN A 326 -4.27 -21.38 6.93
N VAL A 327 -5.48 -20.88 7.21
CA VAL A 327 -5.79 -19.43 7.16
C VAL A 327 -4.86 -18.59 8.04
N HIS A 328 -4.53 -19.05 9.25
CA HIS A 328 -3.63 -18.30 10.15
C HIS A 328 -2.21 -18.22 9.60
N GLN A 329 -1.70 -19.32 9.02
CA GLN A 329 -0.38 -19.34 8.38
C GLN A 329 -0.37 -18.45 7.14
N LEU A 330 -1.42 -18.51 6.32
CA LEU A 330 -1.63 -17.64 5.17
C LEU A 330 -1.57 -16.16 5.59
N VAL A 331 -2.37 -15.75 6.58
CA VAL A 331 -2.43 -14.37 7.06
C VAL A 331 -1.07 -13.92 7.60
N SER A 332 -0.42 -14.72 8.44
CA SER A 332 0.88 -14.37 9.03
C SER A 332 1.98 -14.20 7.97
N ALA A 333 2.07 -15.14 7.02
CA ALA A 333 3.06 -15.11 5.95
C ALA A 333 2.79 -13.97 4.96
N ALA A 334 1.53 -13.78 4.57
CA ALA A 334 1.09 -12.69 3.71
C ALA A 334 1.39 -11.31 4.31
N CYS A 335 1.05 -11.09 5.58
CA CYS A 335 1.37 -9.85 6.29
C CYS A 335 2.88 -9.62 6.33
N SER A 336 3.67 -10.66 6.61
CA SER A 336 5.14 -10.54 6.64
C SER A 336 5.71 -10.14 5.28
N TYR A 337 5.22 -10.74 4.19
CA TYR A 337 5.59 -10.36 2.82
C TYR A 337 5.25 -8.90 2.51
N TRP A 338 3.98 -8.50 2.69
CA TRP A 338 3.53 -7.15 2.35
C TRP A 338 4.21 -6.07 3.17
N SER A 339 4.51 -6.36 4.44
CA SER A 339 5.28 -5.46 5.29
C SER A 339 6.73 -5.35 4.82
N SER A 340 7.37 -6.47 4.43
CA SER A 340 8.72 -6.45 3.88
C SER A 340 8.79 -5.68 2.56
N GLU A 341 7.82 -5.89 1.66
CA GLU A 341 7.74 -5.18 0.38
C GLU A 341 7.52 -3.69 0.61
N MET A 342 6.57 -3.29 1.48
CA MET A 342 6.35 -1.88 1.82
C MET A 342 7.62 -1.20 2.35
N LEU A 343 8.37 -1.89 3.23
CA LEU A 343 9.63 -1.35 3.75
C LEU A 343 10.68 -1.22 2.64
N SER A 344 10.83 -2.23 1.78
CA SER A 344 11.82 -2.22 0.69
C SER A 344 11.56 -1.06 -0.28
N VAL A 345 10.32 -0.92 -0.77
CA VAL A 345 9.94 0.17 -1.67
C VAL A 345 10.10 1.52 -0.98
N GLY A 346 9.74 1.61 0.30
CA GLY A 346 9.94 2.84 1.08
C GLY A 346 11.42 3.24 1.15
N MET A 347 12.33 2.28 1.32
CA MET A 347 13.77 2.53 1.31
C MET A 347 14.28 2.96 -0.07
N GLU A 348 13.80 2.36 -1.15
CA GLU A 348 14.13 2.75 -2.53
C GLU A 348 13.67 4.18 -2.83
N VAL A 349 12.46 4.56 -2.39
CA VAL A 349 11.94 5.92 -2.52
C VAL A 349 12.78 6.91 -1.72
N LEU A 350 13.18 6.56 -0.49
CA LEU A 350 14.07 7.39 0.32
C LEU A 350 15.44 7.60 -0.34
N GLU A 351 16.05 6.53 -0.84
CA GLU A 351 17.32 6.63 -1.59
C GLU A 351 17.17 7.50 -2.84
N LYS A 352 16.04 7.39 -3.53
CA LYS A 352 15.74 8.24 -4.68
C LYS A 352 15.63 9.72 -4.29
N LEU A 353 14.97 10.03 -3.18
CA LEU A 353 14.85 11.40 -2.66
C LEU A 353 16.19 11.95 -2.17
N GLU A 354 17.04 11.13 -1.53
CA GLU A 354 18.39 11.50 -1.13
C GLU A 354 19.24 11.85 -2.37
N ASN A 355 19.14 11.06 -3.43
CA ASN A 355 19.82 11.33 -4.71
C ASN A 355 19.31 12.63 -5.37
N LEU A 356 18.00 12.90 -5.30
CA LEU A 356 17.43 14.16 -5.80
C LEU A 356 17.88 15.35 -4.95
N TYR A 357 17.95 15.22 -3.63
CA TYR A 357 18.45 16.27 -2.74
C TYR A 357 19.90 16.69 -3.06
N GLN A 358 20.76 15.73 -3.40
CA GLN A 358 22.16 15.97 -3.76
C GLN A 358 22.35 16.48 -5.20
N PHE A 359 21.29 16.53 -6.00
CA PHE A 359 21.41 16.90 -7.41
C PHE A 359 21.71 18.40 -7.58
N PRO A 360 22.71 18.78 -8.40
CA PRO A 360 23.10 20.17 -8.56
C PRO A 360 22.08 20.95 -9.41
N ILE A 361 21.39 21.90 -8.78
CA ILE A 361 20.46 22.82 -9.44
C ILE A 361 21.19 24.12 -9.76
N LYS A 362 21.05 24.62 -10.99
CA LYS A 362 21.81 25.77 -11.50
C LYS A 362 21.51 27.09 -10.76
N ASN A 363 20.26 27.28 -10.36
CA ASN A 363 19.82 28.46 -9.62
C ASN A 363 19.83 28.17 -8.12
N ALA A 364 20.50 29.01 -7.32
CA ALA A 364 20.63 28.81 -5.89
C ALA A 364 19.26 28.84 -5.16
N ASP A 365 18.36 29.74 -5.57
CA ASP A 365 17.04 29.88 -4.93
C ASP A 365 16.16 28.65 -5.20
N ASP A 366 16.12 28.19 -6.45
CA ASP A 366 15.43 26.96 -6.84
C ASP A 366 16.04 25.74 -6.11
N ALA A 367 17.36 25.74 -5.87
CA ALA A 367 18.05 24.67 -5.17
C ALA A 367 17.58 24.55 -3.71
N VAL A 368 17.50 25.66 -2.97
CA VAL A 368 17.06 25.66 -1.57
C VAL A 368 15.63 25.17 -1.44
N PHE A 369 14.75 25.63 -2.34
CA PHE A 369 13.36 25.19 -2.38
C PHE A 369 13.23 23.67 -2.64
N CYS A 370 13.91 23.17 -3.68
CA CYS A 370 13.88 21.76 -4.04
C CYS A 370 14.49 20.87 -2.94
N GLN A 371 15.60 21.30 -2.34
CA GLN A 371 16.20 20.61 -1.21
C GLN A 371 15.28 20.56 0.00
N SER A 372 14.62 21.68 0.33
CA SER A 372 13.64 21.75 1.42
C SER A 372 12.48 20.77 1.21
N ARG A 373 11.99 20.67 -0.03
CA ARG A 373 10.97 19.69 -0.43
C ARG A 373 11.43 18.26 -0.21
N CYS A 374 12.62 17.91 -0.71
CA CYS A 374 13.19 16.58 -0.49
C CYS A 374 13.32 16.26 1.00
N LEU A 375 13.85 17.18 1.81
CA LEU A 375 14.01 16.98 3.25
C LEU A 375 12.67 16.74 3.96
N ALA A 376 11.63 17.51 3.61
CA ALA A 376 10.29 17.32 4.18
C ALA A 376 9.74 15.93 3.88
N HIS A 377 9.87 15.45 2.64
CA HIS A 377 9.43 14.11 2.25
C HIS A 377 10.28 12.98 2.83
N ILE A 378 11.61 13.15 2.91
CA ILE A 378 12.52 12.20 3.57
C ILE A 378 12.10 12.02 5.03
N CYS A 379 11.84 13.14 5.73
CA CYS A 379 11.38 13.13 7.12
C CYS A 379 10.06 12.36 7.25
N GLY A 380 9.04 12.77 6.48
CA GLY A 380 7.70 12.20 6.56
C GLY A 380 7.63 10.71 6.21
N ILE A 381 8.34 10.27 5.17
CA ILE A 381 8.38 8.84 4.81
C ILE A 381 9.12 8.04 5.88
N SER A 382 10.25 8.54 6.38
CA SER A 382 11.05 7.84 7.39
C SER A 382 10.28 7.69 8.71
N GLU A 383 9.60 8.75 9.14
CA GLU A 383 8.71 8.72 10.32
C GLU A 383 7.57 7.73 10.14
N TYR A 384 6.89 7.76 8.99
CA TYR A 384 5.81 6.82 8.70
C TYR A 384 6.29 5.37 8.82
N LEU A 385 7.43 5.04 8.21
CA LEU A 385 7.99 3.69 8.26
C LEU A 385 8.42 3.30 9.70
N LEU A 386 8.97 4.23 10.48
CA LEU A 386 9.33 3.99 11.88
C LEU A 386 8.10 3.74 12.79
N GLN A 387 7.01 4.45 12.56
CA GLN A 387 5.80 4.40 13.40
C GLN A 387 4.77 3.37 12.93
N SER A 388 4.93 2.82 11.73
CA SER A 388 3.97 1.90 11.15
C SER A 388 3.88 0.60 11.94
N LYS A 389 2.70 0.34 12.51
CA LYS A 389 2.37 -0.92 13.20
C LYS A 389 2.39 -2.13 12.26
N CYS A 390 2.29 -1.89 10.96
CA CYS A 390 2.34 -2.94 9.96
C CYS A 390 3.75 -3.50 9.81
N LEU A 391 4.80 -2.74 10.15
CA LEU A 391 6.18 -3.12 9.87
C LEU A 391 6.86 -3.78 11.06
N LYS A 392 7.59 -4.87 10.80
CA LYS A 392 8.54 -5.46 11.74
C LYS A 392 9.94 -5.04 11.31
N LEU A 393 10.43 -3.96 11.90
CA LEU A 393 11.74 -3.40 11.55
C LEU A 393 12.87 -4.23 12.18
N ARG A 394 13.90 -4.53 11.38
CA ARG A 394 15.19 -4.99 11.93
C ARG A 394 15.93 -3.80 12.50
N ASN A 395 16.84 -4.04 13.44
CA ASN A 395 17.64 -2.98 14.07
C ASN A 395 18.35 -2.09 13.03
N GLN A 396 18.95 -2.71 11.99
CA GLN A 396 19.64 -1.98 10.92
C GLN A 396 18.70 -1.08 10.10
N ASP A 397 17.47 -1.54 9.84
CA ASP A 397 16.47 -0.76 9.09
C ASP A 397 16.01 0.43 9.94
N ALA A 398 15.72 0.21 11.21
CA ALA A 398 15.35 1.26 12.16
C ALA A 398 16.47 2.31 12.32
N GLU A 399 17.73 1.88 12.43
CA GLU A 399 18.89 2.78 12.49
C GLU A 399 19.08 3.59 11.20
N ARG A 400 18.81 3.00 10.02
CA ARG A 400 18.83 3.75 8.75
C ARG A 400 17.73 4.81 8.72
N LEU A 401 16.50 4.44 9.03
CA LEU A 401 15.37 5.39 9.05
C LEU A 401 15.59 6.52 10.06
N GLN A 402 16.09 6.22 11.26
CA GLN A 402 16.44 7.23 12.26
C GLN A 402 17.54 8.17 11.76
N ARG A 403 18.53 7.67 11.02
CA ARG A 403 19.54 8.52 10.38
C ARG A 403 18.92 9.46 9.35
N CYS A 404 17.97 8.98 8.54
CA CYS A 404 17.25 9.81 7.57
C CYS A 404 16.45 10.92 8.27
N VAL A 405 15.70 10.60 9.34
CA VAL A 405 14.97 11.59 10.16
C VAL A 405 15.91 12.62 10.77
N LYS A 406 17.02 12.17 11.35
CA LYS A 406 18.00 13.08 11.96
C LYS A 406 18.63 13.99 10.91
N PHE A 407 19.02 13.44 9.76
CA PHE A 407 19.58 14.21 8.65
C PHE A 407 18.59 15.28 8.14
N SER A 408 17.32 14.91 7.95
CA SER A 408 16.30 15.84 7.50
C SER A 408 16.04 16.94 8.52
N THR A 409 15.86 16.60 9.79
CA THR A 409 15.59 17.57 10.87
C THR A 409 16.76 18.50 11.17
N ASP A 410 18.01 18.02 11.10
CA ASP A 410 19.20 18.85 11.33
C ASP A 410 19.38 19.92 10.23
N THR A 411 18.91 19.63 9.01
CA THR A 411 19.15 20.48 7.82
C THR A 411 17.95 21.36 7.46
N VAL A 412 16.72 20.89 7.69
CA VAL A 412 15.50 21.58 7.24
C VAL A 412 15.38 23.00 7.80
N VAL A 413 15.75 23.20 9.07
CA VAL A 413 15.65 24.52 9.73
C VAL A 413 16.51 25.56 9.02
N ALA A 414 17.72 25.21 8.60
CA ALA A 414 18.61 26.15 7.92
C ALA A 414 18.10 26.56 6.52
N ASN A 415 17.42 25.63 5.83
CA ASN A 415 16.86 25.91 4.51
C ASN A 415 15.55 26.71 4.58
N ILE A 416 14.72 26.47 5.61
CA ILE A 416 13.47 27.21 5.80
C ILE A 416 13.73 28.59 6.35
N PHE A 417 14.70 28.75 7.25
CA PHE A 417 15.07 30.03 7.87
C PHE A 417 16.48 30.45 7.42
N PRO A 418 16.67 30.77 6.12
CA PRO A 418 17.97 31.16 5.60
C PRO A 418 18.41 32.52 6.16
N LEU A 419 19.73 32.75 6.17
CA LEU A 419 20.31 34.05 6.52
C LEU A 419 19.86 35.16 5.55
N ASP A 420 19.72 34.85 4.26
CA ASP A 420 19.14 35.76 3.28
C ASP A 420 17.62 35.62 3.27
N TRP A 421 16.94 36.62 3.84
CA TRP A 421 15.50 36.67 3.95
C TRP A 421 14.79 36.66 2.59
N ARG A 422 15.45 37.07 1.50
CA ARG A 422 14.87 37.08 0.15
C ARG A 422 14.48 35.67 -0.31
N ASN A 423 15.27 34.67 0.07
CA ASN A 423 15.02 33.28 -0.29
C ASN A 423 13.72 32.76 0.36
N SER A 424 13.46 33.19 1.60
CA SER A 424 12.24 32.84 2.34
C SER A 424 10.96 33.48 1.80
N LEU A 425 11.09 34.56 1.01
CA LEU A 425 9.97 35.32 0.45
C LEU A 425 9.55 34.89 -0.95
N SER A 426 10.25 33.94 -1.55
CA SER A 426 9.79 33.36 -2.82
C SER A 426 8.41 32.72 -2.63
N GLU A 427 7.53 32.89 -3.62
CA GLU A 427 6.17 32.32 -3.60
C GLU A 427 6.20 30.81 -3.30
N ASN A 428 7.21 30.14 -3.82
CA ASN A 428 7.39 28.69 -3.71
C ASN A 428 7.77 28.26 -2.30
N MET A 429 8.64 29.03 -1.62
CA MET A 429 8.95 28.79 -0.22
C MET A 429 7.76 29.10 0.70
N ILE A 430 6.98 30.13 0.40
CA ILE A 430 5.75 30.47 1.12
C ILE A 430 4.75 29.32 1.01
N ALA A 431 4.49 28.83 -0.20
CA ALA A 431 3.61 27.71 -0.45
C ALA A 431 4.12 26.43 0.24
N LEU A 432 5.44 26.19 0.24
CA LEU A 432 6.03 25.01 0.88
C LEU A 432 5.79 25.00 2.39
N ARG A 433 5.96 26.16 3.05
CA ARG A 433 5.70 26.36 4.49
C ARG A 433 4.25 26.04 4.88
N ARG A 434 3.31 26.21 3.95
CA ARG A 434 1.89 25.85 4.17
C ARG A 434 1.60 24.34 4.07
N THR A 435 2.50 23.56 3.48
CA THR A 435 2.27 22.10 3.29
C THR A 435 2.35 21.33 4.61
N ASP A 436 1.49 20.32 4.75
CA ASP A 436 1.53 19.40 5.90
C ASP A 436 2.86 18.65 6.02
N ALA A 437 3.48 18.32 4.88
CA ALA A 437 4.77 17.62 4.85
C ALA A 437 5.86 18.43 5.57
N LEU A 438 5.99 19.73 5.24
CA LEU A 438 6.98 20.57 5.89
C LEU A 438 6.62 20.87 7.35
N LYS A 439 5.34 21.13 7.65
CA LYS A 439 4.89 21.35 9.03
C LYS A 439 5.18 20.15 9.93
N ASN A 440 4.96 18.93 9.43
CA ASN A 440 5.26 17.71 10.17
C ASN A 440 6.77 17.53 10.35
N ALA A 441 7.58 17.78 9.30
CA ALA A 441 9.03 17.75 9.42
C ALA A 441 9.57 18.76 10.47
N LEU A 442 9.01 19.97 10.51
CA LEU A 442 9.36 20.98 11.52
C LEU A 442 8.93 20.55 12.93
N LYS A 443 7.75 19.94 13.09
CA LYS A 443 7.35 19.34 14.38
C LYS A 443 8.32 18.22 14.80
N GLN A 444 8.81 17.42 13.87
CA GLN A 444 9.77 16.37 14.17
C GLN A 444 11.12 16.92 14.67
N VAL A 445 11.54 18.12 14.25
CA VAL A 445 12.72 18.80 14.84
C VAL A 445 12.56 18.93 16.36
N ILE A 446 11.36 19.29 16.83
CA ILE A 446 11.06 19.40 18.26
C ILE A 446 11.14 18.03 18.93
N VAL A 447 10.60 16.98 18.28
CA VAL A 447 10.67 15.60 18.79
C VAL A 447 12.13 15.14 18.94
N GLU A 448 12.98 15.36 17.93
CA GLU A 448 14.39 14.92 17.97
C GLU A 448 15.18 15.61 19.10
N TYR A 449 14.99 16.91 19.27
CA TYR A 449 15.70 17.65 20.31
C TYR A 449 15.19 17.32 21.72
N THR A 450 13.90 17.02 21.87
CA THR A 450 13.31 16.61 23.16
C THR A 450 13.61 15.15 23.52
N SER A 451 13.86 14.28 22.53
CA SER A 451 14.15 12.86 22.76
C SER A 451 15.59 12.60 23.24
N SER A 452 16.53 13.52 22.96
CA SER A 452 17.92 13.40 23.40
C SER A 452 18.06 13.47 24.92
N LYS A 453 18.88 12.60 25.54
CA LYS A 453 19.19 12.69 27.00
C LYS A 453 20.04 13.90 27.38
N LYS A 454 20.66 14.59 26.42
CA LYS A 454 21.53 15.74 26.67
C LYS A 454 20.70 16.99 27.00
N VAL A 455 21.28 17.89 27.78
CA VAL A 455 20.75 19.24 27.98
C VAL A 455 20.81 19.98 26.65
N LEU A 456 19.78 20.78 26.35
CA LEU A 456 19.73 21.58 25.13
C LEU A 456 20.83 22.65 25.14
N SER A 457 21.53 22.78 24.02
CA SER A 457 22.47 23.88 23.79
C SER A 457 21.73 25.18 23.44
N PHE A 458 22.40 26.33 23.58
CA PHE A 458 21.83 27.62 23.13
C PHE A 458 21.51 27.60 21.62
N GLY A 459 22.34 26.92 20.81
CA GLY A 459 22.07 26.73 19.39
C GLY A 459 20.79 25.94 19.13
N GLN A 460 20.57 24.84 19.86
CA GLN A 460 19.33 24.04 19.76
C GLN A 460 18.12 24.82 20.23
N ILE A 461 18.22 25.55 21.34
CA ILE A 461 17.13 26.37 21.89
C ILE A 461 16.74 27.46 20.90
N GLY A 462 17.71 28.15 20.31
CA GLY A 462 17.44 29.14 19.27
C GLY A 462 16.71 28.54 18.07
N ARG A 463 17.18 27.39 17.56
CA ARG A 463 16.50 26.67 16.47
C ARG A 463 15.08 26.24 16.83
N LEU A 464 14.84 25.76 18.06
CA LEU A 464 13.49 25.43 18.55
C LEU A 464 12.59 26.64 18.59
N ALA A 465 13.09 27.77 19.10
CA ALA A 465 12.33 29.01 19.14
C ALA A 465 11.95 29.47 17.73
N MET A 466 12.86 29.42 16.75
CA MET A 466 12.54 29.71 15.35
C MET A 466 11.47 28.77 14.79
N VAL A 467 11.61 27.46 15.02
CA VAL A 467 10.64 26.46 14.54
C VAL A 467 9.25 26.71 15.15
N ILE A 468 9.16 26.97 16.45
CA ILE A 468 7.88 27.23 17.13
C ILE A 468 7.25 28.54 16.62
N LEU A 469 8.05 29.60 16.46
CA LEU A 469 7.55 30.88 15.96
C LEU A 469 7.16 30.84 14.48
N GLY A 470 7.83 30.01 13.68
CA GLY A 470 7.57 29.88 12.24
C GLY A 470 6.55 28.79 11.86
N SER A 471 6.26 27.84 12.76
CA SER A 471 5.29 26.74 12.52
C SER A 471 3.96 26.93 13.25
N GLY A 472 3.86 27.96 14.09
CA GLY A 472 2.68 28.24 14.90
C GLY A 472 2.57 27.43 16.18
N LYS A 473 1.39 27.49 16.82
CA LYS A 473 1.16 26.92 18.16
C LYS A 473 1.40 25.41 18.20
N LEU A 474 2.12 24.97 19.23
CA LEU A 474 2.35 23.56 19.50
C LEU A 474 1.07 22.90 20.04
N ASN A 475 0.29 22.29 19.17
CA ASN A 475 -1.01 21.68 19.54
C ASN A 475 -0.89 20.32 20.26
N ASN A 476 0.31 19.78 20.45
CA ASN A 476 0.54 18.51 21.13
C ASN A 476 1.00 18.75 22.58
N SER A 477 0.10 18.49 23.54
CA SER A 477 0.36 18.72 24.97
C SER A 477 1.51 17.87 25.52
N GLU A 478 1.68 16.63 25.04
CA GLU A 478 2.76 15.74 25.50
C GLU A 478 4.13 16.23 25.03
N LEU A 479 4.22 16.69 23.77
CA LEU A 479 5.47 17.27 23.24
C LEU A 479 5.80 18.60 23.93
N TYR A 480 4.79 19.40 24.24
CA TYR A 480 4.95 20.63 25.02
C TYR A 480 5.54 20.34 26.40
N GLU A 481 4.96 19.40 27.15
CA GLU A 481 5.44 19.05 28.49
C GLU A 481 6.89 18.54 28.45
N LYS A 482 7.24 17.67 27.50
CA LYS A 482 8.62 17.19 27.32
C LYS A 482 9.58 18.33 27.01
N LEU A 483 9.17 19.30 26.18
CA LEU A 483 9.98 20.47 25.86
C LEU A 483 10.21 21.36 27.08
N VAL A 484 9.17 21.64 27.86
CA VAL A 484 9.27 22.47 29.07
C VAL A 484 10.26 21.86 30.08
N ILE A 485 10.19 20.54 30.30
CA ILE A 485 11.16 19.81 31.15
C ILE A 485 12.59 19.95 30.63
N LYS A 486 12.79 19.90 29.31
CA LYS A 486 14.13 20.07 28.70
C LYS A 486 14.73 21.45 28.91
N LEU A 487 13.90 22.46 29.16
CA LEU A 487 14.30 23.84 29.38
C LEU A 487 14.52 24.17 30.87
N ASP A 488 14.43 23.20 31.79
CA ASP A 488 14.65 23.43 33.23
C ASP A 488 16.02 24.04 33.56
N PHE A 489 17.04 23.82 32.73
CA PHE A 489 18.37 24.44 32.91
C PHE A 489 18.50 25.82 32.26
N HIS A 490 17.45 26.29 31.57
CA HIS A 490 17.40 27.55 30.81
C HIS A 490 16.13 28.32 31.18
N GLN A 491 16.05 28.77 32.43
CA GLN A 491 14.85 29.35 33.03
C GLN A 491 14.23 30.50 32.21
N PRO A 492 14.99 31.46 31.63
CA PRO A 492 14.42 32.50 30.77
C PRO A 492 13.73 31.94 29.53
N TRP A 493 14.34 30.94 28.88
CA TRP A 493 13.78 30.26 27.72
C TRP A 493 12.57 29.40 28.08
N LYS A 494 12.60 28.71 29.22
CA LYS A 494 11.46 27.97 29.74
C LYS A 494 10.25 28.89 29.93
N ALA A 495 10.44 30.01 30.63
CA ALA A 495 9.38 30.98 30.89
C ALA A 495 8.81 31.58 29.59
N PHE A 496 9.65 31.81 28.58
CA PHE A 496 9.20 32.25 27.27
C PHE A 496 8.33 31.20 26.57
N ILE A 497 8.80 29.95 26.46
CA ILE A 497 8.06 28.87 25.81
C ILE A 497 6.75 28.55 26.53
N GLU A 498 6.74 28.58 27.86
CA GLU A 498 5.53 28.38 28.66
C GLU A 498 4.47 29.46 28.37
N ASN A 499 4.88 30.71 28.22
CA ASN A 499 3.98 31.82 27.92
C ASN A 499 3.48 31.81 26.47
N LEU A 500 4.39 31.48 25.53
CA LEU A 500 4.10 31.39 24.11
C LEU A 500 3.11 30.26 23.80
N CYS A 501 3.37 29.06 24.31
CA CYS A 501 2.62 27.84 23.96
C CYS A 501 1.51 27.49 24.97
N GLY A 502 1.53 28.03 26.19
CA GLY A 502 0.57 27.71 27.25
C GLY A 502 -0.89 28.00 26.86
N ASN A 503 -1.81 27.14 27.31
CA ASN A 503 -3.25 27.38 27.20
C ASN A 503 -3.69 28.37 28.28
N ILE A 504 -4.61 29.27 27.90
CA ILE A 504 -5.28 30.17 28.83
C ILE A 504 -6.16 29.32 29.74
N GLY A 505 -5.72 29.08 30.98
CA GLY A 505 -6.64 28.66 32.04
C GLY A 505 -7.61 29.81 32.34
N PRO A 506 -8.90 29.54 32.62
CA PRO A 506 -9.84 30.55 33.08
C PRO A 506 -9.44 30.97 34.50
N GLY A 507 -8.49 31.92 34.60
CA GLY A 507 -7.93 32.34 35.89
C GLY A 507 -6.64 33.15 35.83
N ASN A 508 -5.99 33.32 34.67
CA ASN A 508 -4.85 34.23 34.56
C ASN A 508 -5.33 35.69 34.55
N THR A 509 -5.57 36.23 35.75
CA THR A 509 -5.81 37.65 36.01
C THR A 509 -4.46 38.41 36.09
N SER A 510 -3.64 38.38 35.04
CA SER A 510 -2.55 39.36 34.92
C SER A 510 -3.12 40.66 34.37
N GLU A 511 -2.80 41.79 35.01
CA GLU A 511 -3.15 43.13 34.50
C GLU A 511 -2.43 43.47 33.18
N GLU A 512 -1.39 42.72 32.82
CA GLU A 512 -0.62 42.88 31.59
C GLU A 512 -1.23 42.11 30.40
N PRO A 513 -1.33 42.72 29.20
CA PRO A 513 -1.69 42.00 27.98
C PRO A 513 -0.73 40.83 27.72
N ARG A 514 -1.28 39.69 27.29
CA ARG A 514 -0.50 38.45 27.05
C ARG A 514 0.66 38.69 26.09
N GLU A 515 0.46 39.51 25.08
CA GLU A 515 1.43 39.89 24.07
C GLU A 515 2.63 40.62 24.70
N VAL A 516 2.37 41.52 25.66
CA VAL A 516 3.42 42.22 26.42
C VAL A 516 4.19 41.24 27.29
N SER A 517 3.50 40.28 27.90
CA SER A 517 4.14 39.23 28.69
C SER A 517 5.07 38.36 27.85
N ILE A 518 4.61 37.88 26.67
CA ILE A 518 5.42 37.10 25.73
C ILE A 518 6.66 37.89 25.29
N MET A 519 6.47 39.17 24.94
CA MET A 519 7.57 40.07 24.56
C MET A 519 8.63 40.20 25.67
N LEU A 520 8.22 40.49 26.91
CA LEU A 520 9.14 40.64 28.03
C LEU A 520 9.90 39.34 28.34
N LYS A 521 9.25 38.18 28.23
CA LYS A 521 9.92 36.89 28.41
C LYS A 521 10.90 36.58 27.29
N LEU A 522 10.58 36.89 26.02
CA LEU A 522 11.52 36.76 24.91
C LEU A 522 12.74 37.67 25.09
N TYR A 523 12.52 38.93 25.48
CA TYR A 523 13.61 39.87 25.77
C TYR A 523 14.55 39.30 26.85
N GLY A 524 13.99 38.82 27.97
CA GLY A 524 14.78 38.20 29.03
C GLY A 524 15.59 36.99 28.54
N ALA A 525 15.00 36.14 27.71
CA ALA A 525 15.68 34.97 27.13
C ALA A 525 16.83 35.37 26.17
N LEU A 526 16.65 36.43 25.39
CA LEU A 526 17.69 36.95 24.50
C LEU A 526 18.82 37.63 25.26
N VAL A 527 18.52 38.36 26.33
CA VAL A 527 19.54 38.98 27.21
C VAL A 527 20.38 37.90 27.91
N ASP A 528 19.74 36.87 28.45
CA ASP A 528 20.43 35.71 29.04
C ASP A 528 21.38 35.05 28.04
N THR A 529 20.88 34.82 26.83
CA THR A 529 21.69 34.26 25.73
C THR A 529 22.86 35.17 25.39
N TYR A 530 22.64 36.48 25.20
CA TYR A 530 23.68 37.45 24.85
C TYR A 530 24.80 37.53 25.91
N ASN A 531 24.42 37.42 27.19
CA ASN A 531 25.37 37.48 28.31
C ASN A 531 26.15 36.16 28.51
N ALA A 532 25.72 35.06 27.89
CA ALA A 532 26.42 33.79 27.99
C ALA A 532 27.77 33.85 27.25
N ASN A 533 28.80 33.20 27.83
CA ASN A 533 30.14 33.19 27.23
C ASN A 533 30.20 32.32 25.97
N TRP A 534 29.95 32.92 24.81
CA TRP A 534 29.94 32.25 23.51
C TRP A 534 31.25 31.50 23.18
N ARG A 535 32.39 31.89 23.76
CA ARG A 535 33.67 31.19 23.57
C ARG A 535 33.77 29.87 24.35
N ALA A 536 33.01 29.75 25.44
CA ALA A 536 32.98 28.55 26.27
C ALA A 536 31.85 27.58 25.89
N VAL A 537 30.86 28.04 25.10
CA VAL A 537 29.73 27.23 24.65
C VAL A 537 30.05 26.59 23.30
N ARG A 538 29.96 25.26 23.23
CA ARG A 538 30.27 24.48 22.02
C ARG A 538 29.27 24.66 20.87
N ASP A 539 27.98 24.80 21.17
CA ASP A 539 26.90 25.08 20.20
C ASP A 539 26.12 26.31 20.69
N TYR A 540 26.68 27.48 20.40
CA TYR A 540 26.09 28.77 20.71
C TYR A 540 25.03 29.13 19.65
N ILE A 541 24.15 30.09 19.95
CA ILE A 541 23.15 30.55 18.98
C ILE A 541 23.82 31.17 17.76
N SER A 542 23.36 30.84 16.54
CA SER A 542 23.93 31.41 15.33
C SER A 542 23.52 32.89 15.18
N PRO A 543 24.35 33.74 14.53
CA PRO A 543 23.99 35.14 14.31
C PRO A 543 22.66 35.32 13.57
N GLY A 544 22.40 34.50 12.55
CA GLY A 544 21.13 34.53 11.81
C GLY A 544 19.93 34.17 12.69
N CYS A 545 20.08 33.15 13.55
CA CYS A 545 19.03 32.77 14.49
C CYS A 545 18.77 33.87 15.52
N PHE A 546 19.81 34.46 16.08
CA PHE A 546 19.67 35.56 17.04
C PHE A 546 18.99 36.79 16.39
N LEU A 547 19.39 37.17 15.17
CA LEU A 547 18.79 38.27 14.44
C LEU A 547 17.30 38.02 14.16
N TYR A 548 16.93 36.82 13.70
CA TYR A 548 15.53 36.44 13.52
C TYR A 548 14.72 36.62 14.81
N LEU A 549 15.25 36.18 15.95
CA LEU A 549 14.54 36.28 17.23
C LEU A 549 14.43 37.73 17.75
N VAL A 550 15.46 38.55 17.54
CA VAL A 550 15.43 39.98 17.84
C VAL A 550 14.40 40.68 16.97
N GLU A 551 14.28 40.29 15.71
CA GLU A 551 13.26 40.84 14.82
C GLU A 551 11.85 40.46 15.30
N ARG A 552 11.61 39.21 15.70
CA ARG A 552 10.35 38.79 16.32
C ARG A 552 10.02 39.60 17.58
N LEU A 553 11.03 39.90 18.40
CA LEU A 553 10.87 40.78 19.56
C LEU A 553 10.48 42.21 19.15
N LEU A 554 11.11 42.76 18.10
CA LEU A 554 10.83 44.11 17.60
C LEU A 554 9.38 44.24 17.09
N ILE A 555 8.87 43.20 16.42
CA ILE A 555 7.48 43.15 15.96
C ILE A 555 6.54 43.29 17.16
N TRP A 556 6.70 42.45 18.18
CA TRP A 556 5.83 42.54 19.37
C TRP A 556 5.98 43.86 20.13
N ALA A 557 7.20 44.38 20.26
CA ALA A 557 7.45 45.64 20.95
C ALA A 557 6.82 46.84 20.25
N THR A 558 6.81 46.84 18.92
CA THR A 558 6.20 47.92 18.13
C THR A 558 4.69 47.76 18.06
N CYS A 559 4.17 46.54 17.87
CA CYS A 559 2.72 46.29 17.81
C CYS A 559 1.96 46.86 19.02
N PHE A 560 2.57 46.84 20.21
CA PHE A 560 2.00 47.46 21.41
C PHE A 560 1.77 48.98 21.28
N GLN A 561 2.56 49.66 20.43
CA GLN A 561 2.45 51.09 20.14
C GLN A 561 1.49 51.42 18.98
N GLY A 562 0.78 50.42 18.45
CA GLY A 562 -0.20 50.61 17.37
C GLY A 562 0.38 50.62 15.95
N TYR A 563 1.65 50.26 15.77
CA TYR A 563 2.31 50.07 14.46
C TYR A 563 3.27 48.89 14.53
N ALA A 564 3.68 48.29 13.40
CA ALA A 564 4.63 47.17 13.43
C ALA A 564 5.87 47.50 12.60
N ILE A 565 7.07 47.35 13.19
CA ILE A 565 8.34 47.37 12.44
C ILE A 565 8.80 45.93 12.25
N THR A 566 8.85 45.51 10.99
CA THR A 566 9.16 44.14 10.58
C THR A 566 9.85 44.17 9.22
N THR A 567 10.69 43.18 8.93
CA THR A 567 11.03 42.88 7.54
C THR A 567 9.84 42.23 6.84
N SER A 568 9.86 42.23 5.51
CA SER A 568 8.85 41.57 4.71
C SER A 568 8.76 40.06 5.00
N SER A 569 9.89 39.38 5.26
CA SER A 569 9.91 37.93 5.53
C SER A 569 9.22 37.57 6.83
N CYS A 570 9.54 38.27 7.92
CA CYS A 570 8.88 38.02 9.20
C CYS A 570 7.39 38.40 9.18
N PHE A 571 7.00 39.40 8.39
CA PHE A 571 5.61 39.77 8.19
C PHE A 571 4.82 38.68 7.46
N VAL A 572 5.35 38.18 6.33
CA VAL A 572 4.73 37.08 5.58
C VAL A 572 4.62 35.82 6.43
N GLU A 573 5.66 35.48 7.19
CA GLU A 573 5.63 34.34 8.10
C GLU A 573 4.58 34.51 9.21
N TRP A 574 4.44 35.73 9.74
CA TRP A 574 3.38 36.05 10.70
C TRP A 574 1.98 35.95 10.07
N LEU A 575 1.79 36.36 8.81
CA LEU A 575 0.51 36.22 8.10
C LEU A 575 0.11 34.76 7.84
N ILE A 576 1.05 33.92 7.40
CA ILE A 576 0.82 32.47 7.22
C ILE A 576 0.25 31.87 8.50
N TYR A 577 0.76 32.32 9.65
CA TYR A 577 0.30 31.86 10.95
C TYR A 577 -1.06 32.44 11.38
N GLN A 578 -1.34 33.72 11.09
CA GLN A 578 -2.64 34.32 11.40
C GLN A 578 -3.81 33.71 10.63
N GLU A 579 -3.60 33.30 9.37
CA GLU A 579 -4.62 32.61 8.57
C GLU A 579 -5.06 31.28 9.19
N GLU A 580 -4.19 30.64 9.98
CA GLU A 580 -4.45 29.33 10.62
C GLU A 580 -5.04 29.47 12.03
N ASP A 581 -4.67 30.52 12.77
CA ASP A 581 -5.23 30.84 14.08
C ASP A 581 -6.38 31.86 13.96
N THR A 582 -7.60 31.38 13.71
CA THR A 582 -8.84 32.20 13.69
C THR A 582 -9.13 32.94 15.02
N ASN A 583 -8.32 32.72 16.06
CA ASN A 583 -8.48 33.26 17.41
C ASN A 583 -7.50 34.41 17.76
N LEU A 584 -6.64 34.86 16.84
CA LEU A 584 -5.72 36.00 17.08
C LEU A 584 -6.20 37.31 16.40
N SER A 585 -7.51 37.46 16.24
CA SER A 585 -8.16 38.62 15.62
C SER A 585 -8.11 39.91 16.47
N SER A 586 -7.44 39.92 17.62
CA SER A 586 -7.36 41.10 18.50
C SER A 586 -6.33 42.15 18.08
N MET A 587 -5.48 41.87 17.07
CA MET A 587 -4.42 42.81 16.66
C MET A 587 -4.87 43.96 15.75
N VAL A 588 -6.06 43.88 15.14
CA VAL A 588 -6.65 45.01 14.41
C VAL A 588 -7.73 45.61 15.30
N GLY A 589 -7.35 46.63 16.06
CA GLY A 589 -8.34 47.47 16.75
C GLY A 589 -9.41 47.91 15.76
N VAL A 590 -10.66 47.64 16.10
CA VAL A 590 -11.82 48.28 15.48
C VAL A 590 -11.56 49.78 15.57
N GLY A 591 -11.24 50.39 14.44
CA GLY A 591 -11.03 51.83 14.37
C GLY A 591 -12.30 52.51 14.87
N ASP A 592 -12.15 53.30 15.93
CA ASP A 592 -13.20 54.16 16.45
C ASP A 592 -13.79 54.96 15.29
N ALA A 593 -15.10 54.80 15.09
CA ALA A 593 -15.88 55.68 14.25
C ALA A 593 -15.74 57.10 14.81
N LEU A 594 -15.10 57.98 14.03
CA LEU A 594 -15.12 59.42 14.26
C LEU A 594 -16.59 59.89 14.36
N PRO A 595 -16.98 60.62 15.42
CA PRO A 595 -18.30 61.22 15.49
C PRO A 595 -18.36 62.41 14.53
N SER A 596 -19.48 62.48 13.80
CA SER A 596 -19.89 63.57 12.90
C SER A 596 -19.94 64.93 13.57
#